data_AF-A0AAJ5EDS6-F1
#
_entry.id   AF-A0AAJ5EDS6-F1
#
_cell.length_a   1.000
_cell.length_b   1.000
_cell.length_c   1.000
_cell.angle_alpha   90.00
_cell.angle_beta   90.00
_cell.angle_gamma   90.00
#
_symmetry.space_group_name_H-M   'P 1'
#
loop_
_entity.id
_entity.type
_entity.pdbx_description
1 polymer ?
#
loop_
_entity_poly.entity_id
_entity_poly.type
_entity_poly.pdbx_seq_one_letter_code
_entity_poly.pdbx_strand_id
1 'polypeptide(L)' 'MRGMRSKSFYQFVQTVKNPYDLTPSVVLAGSIHDDINFSKTSEDYHQISSYLEDYTNYVKSMDDFDALWQQYLEQT' A
#
# COMPACT_ATOMS: atom_id res chain seq x y z
N MET A 1 -9.49 25.02 1.74
CA MET A 1 -9.17 24.18 0.55
C MET A 1 -7.82 23.54 0.83
N ARG A 2 -7.77 22.24 1.17
CA ARG A 2 -6.53 21.52 1.51
C ARG A 2 -5.95 20.91 0.23
N GLY A 3 -4.65 21.13 0.00
CA GLY A 3 -4.01 21.07 -1.31
C GLY A 3 -3.72 19.68 -1.87
N MET A 4 -3.79 19.59 -3.21
CA MET A 4 -3.01 18.74 -4.13
C MET A 4 -2.48 17.41 -3.58
N ARG A 5 -3.23 16.31 -3.79
CA ARG A 5 -2.74 14.93 -3.67
C ARG A 5 -1.65 14.71 -4.73
N SER A 6 -0.41 14.42 -4.33
CA SER A 6 0.71 14.19 -5.27
C SER A 6 1.53 12.92 -4.95
N LYS A 7 1.05 12.08 -4.03
CA LYS A 7 1.76 10.87 -3.62
C LYS A 7 1.01 9.64 -4.11
N SER A 8 1.69 8.81 -4.88
CA SER A 8 1.19 7.47 -5.21
C SER A 8 1.06 6.61 -3.96
N PHE A 9 0.23 5.57 -4.02
CA PHE A 9 0.11 4.62 -2.91
C PHE A 9 1.49 4.02 -2.56
N TYR A 10 2.30 3.68 -3.57
CA TYR A 10 3.65 3.17 -3.35
C TYR A 10 4.58 4.18 -2.64
N GLN A 11 4.47 5.48 -2.94
CA GLN A 11 5.23 6.51 -2.22
C GLN A 11 4.81 6.65 -0.76
N PHE A 12 3.53 6.45 -0.46
CA PHE A 12 3.04 6.33 0.91
C PHE A 12 3.58 5.07 1.60
N VAL A 13 3.48 3.90 0.97
CA VAL A 13 3.96 2.62 1.51
C VAL A 13 5.44 2.68 1.90
N GLN A 14 6.28 3.40 1.12
CA GLN A 14 7.69 3.61 1.47
C GLN A 14 7.93 4.32 2.81
N THR A 15 6.94 5.05 3.32
CA THR A 15 7.00 5.73 4.63
C THR A 15 6.56 4.83 5.79
N VAL A 16 5.84 3.74 5.48
CA VAL A 16 5.41 2.74 6.46
C VAL A 16 6.59 1.82 6.76
N LYS A 17 7.44 2.26 7.69
CA LYS A 17 8.64 1.54 8.12
C LYS A 17 8.77 1.57 9.63
N ASN A 18 8.66 0.40 10.26
CA ASN A 18 9.09 0.21 11.64
C ASN A 18 9.62 -1.24 11.79
N PRO A 19 10.95 -1.43 11.95
CA PRO A 19 11.55 -2.77 12.01
C PRO A 19 11.16 -3.57 13.27
N TYR A 20 10.51 -2.93 14.24
CA TYR A 20 10.01 -3.57 15.47
C TYR A 20 8.50 -3.78 15.47
N ASP A 21 7.80 -3.35 14.42
CA ASP A 21 6.35 -3.48 14.28
C ASP A 21 6.03 -4.64 13.33
N LEU A 22 5.25 -5.60 13.82
CA LEU A 22 4.80 -6.78 13.07
C LEU A 22 3.30 -6.75 12.82
N THR A 23 2.68 -5.58 12.91
CA THR A 23 1.29 -5.41 12.48
C THR A 23 1.15 -5.83 11.01
N PRO A 24 0.01 -6.42 10.62
CA PRO A 24 -0.21 -6.88 9.25
C PRO A 24 0.06 -5.78 8.20
N SER A 25 -0.28 -4.53 8.49
CA SER A 25 0.01 -3.39 7.61
C SER A 25 1.51 -3.16 7.36
N VAL A 26 2.36 -3.30 8.39
CA VAL A 26 3.82 -3.17 8.24
C VAL A 26 4.40 -4.34 7.47
N VAL A 27 3.90 -5.55 7.71
CA VAL A 27 4.30 -6.76 6.95
C VAL A 27 3.91 -6.66 5.48
N LEU A 28 2.70 -6.19 5.19
CA LEU A 28 2.22 -5.97 3.82
C LEU A 28 3.02 -4.86 3.12
N ALA A 29 3.29 -3.75 3.82
CA ALA A 29 4.12 -2.68 3.28
C ALA A 29 5.53 -3.16 2.92
N GLY A 30 6.14 -4.02 3.74
CA GLY A 30 7.41 -4.68 3.43
C GLY A 30 7.33 -5.56 2.18
N SER A 31 6.25 -6.34 2.05
CA SER A 31 6.06 -7.22 0.89
C SER A 31 5.86 -6.44 -0.41
N ILE A 32 5.11 -5.33 -0.37
CA ILE A 32 4.95 -4.40 -1.50
C ILE A 32 6.28 -3.73 -1.86
N HIS A 33 7.14 -3.45 -0.87
CA HIS A 33 8.46 -2.87 -1.12
C HIS A 33 9.37 -3.81 -1.92
N ASP A 34 9.28 -5.11 -1.64
CA ASP A 34 10.08 -6.14 -2.29
C ASP A 34 9.51 -6.54 -3.67
N ASP A 35 8.27 -6.15 -3.99
CA ASP A 35 7.63 -6.38 -5.29
C ASP A 35 8.11 -5.37 -6.35
N ILE A 36 9.07 -5.81 -7.16
CA ILE A 36 9.64 -5.01 -8.25
C ILE A 36 8.62 -4.64 -9.34
N ASN A 37 7.52 -5.38 -9.47
CA ASN A 37 6.49 -5.18 -10.49
C ASN A 37 5.34 -4.28 -10.00
N PHE A 38 5.30 -3.97 -8.70
CA PHE A 38 4.27 -3.13 -8.12
C PHE A 38 4.24 -1.73 -8.75
N SER A 39 3.04 -1.22 -9.04
CA SER A 39 2.88 0.10 -9.66
C SER A 39 3.35 1.23 -8.74
N LYS A 40 4.41 1.94 -9.17
CA LYS A 40 5.03 3.02 -8.37
C LYS A 40 4.30 4.35 -8.47
N THR A 41 3.34 4.47 -9.39
CA THR A 41 2.67 5.73 -9.72
C THR A 41 1.15 5.67 -9.58
N SER A 42 0.56 4.48 -9.35
CA SER A 42 -0.89 4.38 -9.21
C SER A 42 -1.38 5.00 -7.89
N GLU A 43 -2.50 5.71 -8.01
CA GLU A 43 -3.30 6.28 -6.92
C GLU A 43 -4.73 5.69 -6.94
N ASP A 44 -5.00 4.75 -7.84
CA ASP A 44 -6.32 4.18 -8.05
C ASP A 44 -6.50 2.89 -7.23
N TYR A 45 -7.52 2.88 -6.38
CA TYR A 45 -7.82 1.76 -5.51
C TYR A 45 -8.09 0.47 -6.31
N HIS A 46 -8.89 0.54 -7.37
CA HIS A 46 -9.30 -0.64 -8.12
C HIS A 46 -8.11 -1.26 -8.85
N GLN A 47 -7.25 -0.43 -9.46
CA GLN A 47 -6.03 -0.92 -10.11
C GLN A 47 -5.11 -1.65 -9.13
N ILE A 48 -4.94 -1.11 -7.92
CA ILE A 48 -4.06 -1.71 -6.91
C ILE A 48 -4.72 -2.96 -6.30
N SER A 49 -6.01 -2.91 -5.96
CA SER A 49 -6.77 -4.05 -5.45
C SER A 49 -6.72 -5.22 -6.42
N SER A 50 -7.03 -5.00 -7.70
CA SER A 50 -6.97 -6.06 -8.71
C SER A 50 -5.55 -6.58 -8.92
N TYR A 51 -4.53 -5.71 -8.87
CA TYR A 51 -3.14 -6.17 -8.95
C TYR A 51 -2.79 -7.15 -7.81
N LEU A 52 -3.16 -6.76 -6.58
CA LEU A 52 -2.91 -7.53 -5.37
C LEU A 52 -3.65 -8.89 -5.38
N GLU A 53 -4.91 -8.91 -5.80
CA GLU A 53 -5.74 -10.12 -5.88
C GLU A 53 -5.28 -11.09 -6.98
N ASP A 54 -4.96 -10.57 -8.18
CA ASP A 54 -4.76 -11.42 -9.36
C ASP A 54 -3.29 -11.82 -9.59
N TYR A 55 -2.33 -11.00 -9.15
CA TYR A 55 -0.92 -11.13 -9.56
C TYR A 55 0.06 -11.33 -8.40
N THR A 56 -0.41 -11.39 -7.16
CA THR A 56 0.47 -11.55 -5.99
C THR A 56 0.12 -12.78 -5.16
N ASN A 57 1.09 -13.26 -4.39
CA ASN A 57 0.91 -14.35 -3.42
C ASN A 57 1.32 -13.96 -1.99
N TYR A 58 1.70 -12.70 -1.77
CA TYR A 58 2.14 -12.19 -0.47
C TYR A 58 1.00 -11.53 0.32
N VAL A 59 -0.11 -11.19 -0.33
CA VAL A 59 -1.30 -10.68 0.34
C VAL A 59 -2.03 -11.85 0.99
N LYS A 60 -2.01 -11.88 2.33
CA LYS A 60 -2.69 -12.91 3.12
C LYS A 60 -4.15 -12.56 3.42
N SER A 61 -4.47 -11.27 3.43
CA SER A 61 -5.81 -10.74 3.66
C SER A 61 -5.99 -9.42 2.91
N MET A 62 -7.09 -9.30 2.17
CA MET A 62 -7.46 -8.02 1.56
C MET A 62 -7.89 -6.99 2.61
N ASP A 63 -8.33 -7.42 3.79
CA ASP A 63 -8.63 -6.51 4.90
C ASP A 63 -7.38 -5.74 5.37
N ASP A 64 -6.19 -6.37 5.29
CA ASP A 64 -4.91 -5.72 5.65
C ASP A 64 -4.55 -4.65 4.62
N PHE A 65 -4.86 -4.90 3.34
CA PHE A 65 -4.74 -3.91 2.28
C PHE A 65 -5.71 -2.76 2.50
N ASP A 66 -6.98 -3.04 2.77
CA ASP A 66 -8.00 -2.02 3.02
C ASP A 66 -7.60 -1.11 4.19
N ALA A 67 -7.08 -1.67 5.27
CA ALA A 67 -6.58 -0.91 6.41
C ALA A 67 -5.38 -0.02 6.04
N LEU A 68 -4.45 -0.53 5.24
CA LEU A 68 -3.30 0.24 4.74
C LEU A 68 -3.74 1.34 3.76
N TRP A 69 -4.76 1.09 2.95
CA TRP A 69 -5.37 2.06 2.05
C TRP A 69 -6.07 3.19 2.80
N GLN A 70 -6.79 2.90 3.88
CA GLN A 70 -7.39 3.96 4.71
C GLN A 70 -6.31 4.87 5.31
N GLN A 71 -5.20 4.32 5.79
CA GLN A 71 -4.06 5.13 6.28
C GLN A 71 -3.47 6.04 5.19
N TYR A 72 -3.41 5.55 3.94
CA TYR A 72 -3.00 6.37 2.79
C TYR A 72 -3.94 7.57 2.59
N LEU A 73 -5.25 7.34 2.64
CA LEU A 73 -6.27 8.40 2.49
C LEU A 73 -6.26 9.40 3.64
N GLU A 74 -5.90 8.99 4.86
CA GLU A 74 -5.79 9.90 6.01
C GLU A 74 -4.55 10.80 5.95
N GLN A 75 -3.48 10.34 5.29
CA GLN A 75 -2.19 11.03 5.20
C GLN A 75 -2.02 11.89 3.94
N THR A 76 -2.97 11.83 2.99
CA THR A 76 -2.93 12.54 1.70
C THR A 76 -4.15 13.42 1.48
#